data_AF-A0A7C2IWL6-F1
#
_entry.id   AF-A0A7C2IWL6-F1
#
_cell.length_a   1.000
_cell.length_b   1.000
_cell.length_c   1.000
_cell.angle_alpha   90.00
_cell.angle_beta   90.00
_cell.angle_gamma   90.00
#
_symmetry.space_group_name_H-M   'P 1'
#
loop_
_entity.id
_entity.type
_entity.pdbx_description
1 polymer ?
#
loop_
_entity_poly.entity_id
_entity_poly.type
_entity_poly.pdbx_seq_one_letter_code
_entity_poly.pdbx_strand_id
1 'polypeptide(L)'
;MRTQSIDTNQKTEDVLISLIRKAKPSKKFDQVRSLSQTALNLSRRAINRKNSALDDVQQDILFVNYYYGPELSAKFCNYIQKKINEKS
;
A
#
# COMPACT_ATOMS: atom_id res chain seq x y z
N MET A 1 4.18 23.03 -14.25
CA MET A 1 3.44 21.75 -14.25
C MET A 1 1.99 22.07 -13.88
N ARG A 2 0.98 21.74 -14.70
CA ARG A 2 -0.42 21.89 -14.27
C ARG A 2 -0.68 20.86 -13.18
N THR A 3 -1.03 21.32 -11.98
CA THR A 3 -1.38 20.45 -10.84
C THR A 3 -2.82 19.95 -10.89
N GLN A 4 -3.62 20.50 -11.80
CA GLN A 4 -5.02 20.13 -12.03
C GLN A 4 -5.13 18.77 -12.70
N SER A 5 -6.06 17.94 -12.24
CA SER A 5 -6.41 16.68 -12.90
C SER A 5 -7.15 16.94 -14.22
N ILE A 6 -6.76 16.22 -15.29
CA ILE A 6 -7.42 16.29 -16.60
C ILE A 6 -8.84 15.72 -16.54
N ASP A 7 -9.05 14.71 -15.69
CA ASP A 7 -10.29 13.95 -15.60
C ASP A 7 -11.26 14.49 -14.54
N THR A 8 -10.88 15.55 -13.82
CA THR A 8 -11.70 16.14 -12.77
C THR A 8 -12.16 17.54 -13.17
N ASN A 9 -13.46 17.80 -13.01
CA ASN A 9 -14.00 19.15 -13.19
C ASN A 9 -13.33 20.12 -12.19
N GLN A 10 -12.82 21.25 -12.68
CA GLN A 10 -12.10 22.25 -11.87
C GLN A 10 -12.87 22.66 -10.60
N LYS A 11 -14.19 22.89 -10.71
CA LYS A 11 -15.01 23.31 -9.56
C LYS A 11 -15.04 22.23 -8.47
N THR A 12 -15.08 20.96 -8.87
CA THR A 12 -15.06 19.83 -7.94
C THR A 12 -13.70 19.72 -7.25
N GLU A 13 -12.61 19.91 -8.00
CA GLU A 13 -11.26 19.91 -7.45
C GLU A 13 -11.07 21.06 -6.44
N ASP A 14 -11.54 22.27 -6.77
CA ASP A 14 -11.49 23.45 -5.89
C ASP A 14 -12.24 23.23 -4.56
N VAL A 15 -13.42 22.59 -4.64
CA VAL A 15 -14.20 22.23 -3.45
C VAL A 15 -13.45 21.20 -2.62
N LEU A 16 -12.91 20.14 -3.23
CA LEU A 16 -12.16 19.10 -2.53
C LEU A 16 -10.93 19.68 -1.82
N ILE A 17 -10.14 20.51 -2.51
CA ILE A 17 -8.96 21.19 -1.93
C ILE A 17 -9.39 22.07 -0.76
N SER A 18 -10.48 22.82 -0.89
CA SER A 18 -11.01 23.67 0.17
C SER A 18 -11.44 22.87 1.40
N LEU A 19 -12.09 21.73 1.21
CA LEU A 19 -12.48 20.82 2.29
C LEU A 19 -11.25 20.24 2.99
N ILE A 20 -10.24 19.79 2.23
CA ILE A 20 -8.99 19.28 2.79
C ILE A 20 -8.29 20.38 3.58
N ARG A 21 -8.18 21.61 3.06
CA ARG A 21 -7.53 22.73 3.76
C ARG A 21 -8.19 23.04 5.09
N LYS A 22 -9.53 23.05 5.14
CA LYS A 22 -10.34 23.31 6.34
C LYS A 22 -10.36 22.14 7.34
N ALA A 23 -10.01 20.92 6.93
CA ALA A 23 -10.01 19.76 7.81
C ALA A 23 -8.96 19.87 8.92
N LYS A 24 -9.31 19.39 10.12
CA LYS A 24 -8.38 19.26 11.24
C LYS A 24 -7.22 18.31 10.89
N PRO A 25 -6.02 18.48 11.45
CA PRO A 25 -4.89 17.57 11.23
C PRO A 25 -5.22 16.10 11.45
N SER A 26 -6.00 15.77 12.49
CA SER A 26 -6.46 14.39 12.75
C SER A 26 -7.26 13.82 11.58
N LYS A 27 -8.21 14.59 11.04
CA LYS A 27 -9.05 14.15 9.92
C LYS A 27 -8.23 13.94 8.64
N LYS A 28 -7.22 14.79 8.40
CA LYS A 28 -6.28 14.63 7.28
C LYS A 28 -5.49 13.34 7.44
N PHE A 29 -4.97 13.07 8.64
CA PHE A 29 -4.22 11.85 8.93
C PHE A 29 -5.10 10.60 8.74
N ASP A 30 -6.34 10.63 9.21
CA ASP A 30 -7.30 9.52 9.03
C ASP A 30 -7.56 9.24 7.54
N GLN A 31 -7.72 10.29 6.72
CA GLN A 31 -7.90 10.15 5.28
C GLN A 31 -6.68 9.52 4.61
N VAL A 32 -5.47 9.98 4.93
CA VAL A 32 -4.23 9.42 4.38
C VAL A 32 -4.09 7.95 4.79
N ARG A 33 -4.30 7.63 6.08
CA ARG A 33 -4.23 6.25 6.57
C ARG A 33 -5.23 5.33 5.88
N SER A 34 -6.47 5.79 5.68
CA SER A 34 -7.52 5.05 4.97
C SER A 34 -7.13 4.77 3.52
N LEU A 35 -6.59 5.77 2.83
CA LEU A 35 -6.11 5.63 1.46
C LEU A 35 -4.92 4.66 1.38
N SER A 36 -3.94 4.79 2.27
CA SER A 36 -2.80 3.87 2.35
C SER A 36 -3.27 2.43 2.58
N GLN A 37 -4.18 2.19 3.52
CA GLN A 37 -4.71 0.85 3.78
C GLN A 37 -5.42 0.28 2.54
N THR A 38 -6.18 1.11 1.83
CA THR A 38 -6.88 0.70 0.60
C THR A 38 -5.88 0.30 -0.50
N ALA A 39 -4.85 1.12 -0.72
CA ALA A 39 -3.81 0.83 -1.72
C ALA A 39 -3.05 -0.46 -1.40
N LEU A 40 -2.64 -0.65 -0.13
CA LEU A 40 -1.97 -1.86 0.34
C LEU A 40 -2.84 -3.11 0.13
N ASN A 41 -4.12 -3.03 0.49
CA ASN A 41 -5.06 -4.14 0.32
C ASN A 41 -5.28 -4.50 -1.15
N LEU A 42 -5.45 -3.50 -2.01
CA LEU A 42 -5.59 -3.71 -3.45
C LEU A 42 -4.35 -4.39 -4.03
N SER A 43 -3.17 -3.98 -3.58
CA SER A 43 -1.93 -4.61 -4.04
C SER A 43 -1.82 -6.06 -3.62
N ARG A 44 -2.09 -6.37 -2.35
CA ARG A 44 -2.08 -7.76 -1.87
C ARG A 44 -3.05 -8.61 -2.68
N ARG A 45 -4.27 -8.11 -2.91
CA ARG A 45 -5.25 -8.78 -3.79
C ARG A 45 -4.72 -9.01 -5.20
N ALA A 46 -4.02 -8.04 -5.79
CA ALA A 46 -3.46 -8.19 -7.13
C ALA A 46 -2.36 -9.26 -7.18
N ILE A 47 -1.46 -9.28 -6.18
CA ILE A 47 -0.41 -10.29 -6.03
C ILE A 47 -1.04 -11.68 -5.88
N ASN A 48 -2.02 -11.83 -5.00
CA ASN A 48 -2.68 -13.13 -4.74
C ASN A 48 -3.39 -13.65 -5.99
N ARG A 49 -4.07 -12.77 -6.74
CA ARG A 49 -4.74 -13.15 -7.99
C ARG A 49 -3.77 -13.63 -9.07
N LYS A 50 -2.61 -12.98 -9.18
CA LYS A 50 -1.61 -13.33 -10.19
C LYS A 50 -0.78 -14.56 -9.80
N ASN A 51 -0.67 -14.85 -8.51
CA ASN A 51 0.19 -15.90 -7.96
C ASN A 51 -0.58 -16.88 -7.08
N SER A 52 -1.74 -17.34 -7.54
CA SER A 52 -2.66 -18.18 -6.75
C SER A 52 -2.10 -19.56 -6.37
N ALA A 53 -1.01 -20.00 -7.02
CA ALA A 53 -0.32 -21.25 -6.70
C ALA A 53 0.72 -21.09 -5.58
N LEU A 54 1.08 -19.86 -5.20
CA LEU A 54 2.02 -19.60 -4.12
C LEU A 54 1.31 -19.62 -2.78
N ASP A 55 2.01 -20.07 -1.74
CA ASP A 55 1.53 -19.98 -0.37
C ASP A 55 1.53 -18.52 0.15
N ASP A 56 0.88 -18.31 1.31
CA ASP A 56 0.75 -16.97 1.90
C ASP A 56 2.10 -16.31 2.21
N VAL A 57 3.11 -17.10 2.62
CA VAL A 57 4.44 -16.60 2.97
C VAL A 57 5.18 -16.11 1.72
N GLN A 58 5.10 -16.87 0.64
CA GLN A 58 5.67 -16.52 -0.66
C GLN A 58 4.99 -15.27 -1.24
N GLN A 59 3.67 -15.14 -1.07
CA GLN A 59 2.93 -13.93 -1.46
C GLN A 59 3.36 -12.71 -0.63
N ASP A 60 3.61 -12.86 0.67
CA ASP A 60 4.14 -11.80 1.53
C ASP A 60 5.55 -11.38 1.14
N ILE A 61 6.43 -12.34 0.80
CA ILE A 61 7.78 -12.06 0.29
C ILE A 61 7.69 -11.24 -1.01
N LEU A 62 6.83 -11.62 -1.94
CA LEU A 62 6.61 -10.87 -3.18
C LEU A 62 6.10 -9.45 -2.92
N PHE A 63 5.18 -9.30 -1.96
CA PHE A 63 4.72 -7.99 -1.53
C PHE A 63 5.88 -7.13 -1.02
N VAL A 64 6.75 -7.67 -0.16
CA VAL A 64 7.92 -6.93 0.34
C VAL A 64 8.86 -6.55 -0.80
N ASN A 65 9.14 -7.47 -1.71
CA ASN A 65 10.00 -7.24 -2.87
C ASN A 65 9.49 -6.10 -3.77
N TYR A 66 8.18 -6.07 -4.08
CA TYR A 66 7.61 -5.05 -4.96
C TYR A 66 7.55 -3.66 -4.34
N TYR A 67 7.30 -3.55 -3.02
CA TYR A 67 7.10 -2.26 -2.35
C TYR A 67 8.36 -1.67 -1.72
N TYR A 68 9.25 -2.53 -1.24
CA TYR A 68 10.42 -2.12 -0.45
C TYR A 68 11.74 -2.58 -1.06
N GLY A 69 11.67 -3.34 -2.15
CA GLY A 69 12.83 -3.77 -2.92
C GLY A 69 13.44 -5.09 -2.46
N PRO A 70 14.40 -5.59 -3.24
CA PRO A 70 14.97 -6.92 -3.06
C PRO A 70 15.81 -7.05 -1.78
N GLU A 71 16.46 -5.97 -1.34
CA GLU A 71 17.29 -6.01 -0.14
C GLU A 71 16.45 -6.30 1.12
N LEU A 72 15.33 -5.60 1.28
CA LEU A 72 14.44 -5.85 2.41
C LEU A 72 13.74 -7.21 2.28
N SER A 73 13.38 -7.59 1.06
CA SER A 73 12.80 -8.91 0.79
C SER A 73 13.71 -10.05 1.21
N ALA A 74 15.02 -9.97 0.92
CA ALA A 74 15.98 -10.99 1.32
C ALA A 74 16.09 -11.10 2.86
N LYS A 75 16.16 -9.96 3.55
CA LYS A 75 16.15 -9.91 5.02
C LYS A 75 14.87 -10.52 5.60
N PHE A 76 13.72 -10.24 4.98
CA PHE A 76 12.43 -10.78 5.38
C PHE A 76 12.36 -12.30 5.19
N CYS A 77 12.81 -12.84 4.04
CA CYS A 77 12.90 -14.28 3.81
C CYS A 77 13.72 -14.99 4.91
N ASN A 78 14.92 -14.47 5.20
CA ASN A 78 15.81 -15.05 6.21
C ASN A 78 15.16 -15.06 7.60
N TYR A 79 14.48 -13.97 7.97
CA TYR A 79 13.75 -13.87 9.23
C TYR A 79 12.63 -14.92 9.34
N ILE A 80 11.84 -15.10 8.27
CA ILE A 80 10.74 -16.07 8.26
C ILE A 80 11.27 -17.51 8.32
N GLN A 81 12.31 -17.85 7.56
CA GLN A 81 12.93 -19.18 7.60
C GLN A 81 13.44 -19.52 9.01
N LYS A 82 14.12 -18.57 9.66
CA LYS A 82 14.58 -18.75 11.04
C LYS A 82 13.41 -19.03 11.99
N LYS A 83 12.33 -18.26 11.88
CA LYS A 83 11.13 -18.40 12.72
C LYS A 83 10.39 -19.73 12.50
N ILE A 84 10.42 -20.26 11.29
CA ILE A 84 9.83 -21.58 10.98
C ILE A 84 10.67 -22.68 11.64
N ASN A 85 12.00 -22.61 11.55
CA ASN A 85 12.91 -23.59 12.14
C ASN A 85 12.85 -23.60 13.68
N GLU A 86 12.61 -22.45 14.32
CA GLU A 86 12.45 -22.36 15.79
C GLU A 86 11.13 -22.94 16.32
N LYS A 87 10.15 -23.17 15.44
CA LYS A 87 8.83 -23.73 15.79
C LYS A 87 8.70 -25.22 15.48
N SER A 88 9.69 -25.80 14.79
CA SER A 88 9.71 -27.19 14.36
C SER A 88 10.56 -28.05 15.30
#